data_AF-A0AAN8QMH8-F1
#
_entry.id   AF-A0AAN8QMH8-F1
#
_cell.length_a   1.000
_cell.length_b   1.000
_cell.length_c   1.000
_cell.angle_alpha   90.00
_cell.angle_beta   90.00
_cell.angle_gamma   90.00
#
_symmetry.space_group_name_H-M   'P 1'
#
loop_
_entity.id
_entity.type
_entity.pdbx_description
1 polymer ?
#
loop_
_entity_poly.entity_id
_entity_poly.type
_entity_poly.pdbx_seq_one_letter_code
_entity_poly.pdbx_strand_id
1 'polypeptide(L)'
;MALLKVWTSKSVLNRCLQEVVAQRHFLPVSSLHTTTTQHNSNKTSIVRSSRQKYERLYPLLLVQPDGSTINIRYKEPKRILMLPVDISTLSEEERKIKMRKRDPRKGAVKQRTVEFEDDFKADDYSKFWKK
;
A
#
# COMPACT_ATOMS: atom_id res chain seq x y z
N MET A 1 66.68 34.36 22.53
CA MET A 1 65.85 34.37 21.31
C MET A 1 64.39 34.49 21.75
N ALA A 2 63.77 35.63 21.42
CA ALA A 2 62.48 36.14 21.92
C ALA A 2 61.31 35.18 21.63
N LEU A 3 60.50 34.80 22.63
CA LEU A 3 59.29 35.48 23.15
C LEU A 3 58.14 35.67 22.13
N LEU A 4 57.02 35.04 22.50
CA LEU A 4 55.69 35.04 21.88
C LEU A 4 55.25 36.40 21.33
N LYS A 5 54.70 36.41 20.11
CA LYS A 5 53.90 37.52 19.60
C LYS A 5 52.43 37.15 19.56
N VAL A 6 51.73 37.79 20.49
CA VAL A 6 50.29 37.85 20.66
C VAL A 6 49.63 38.58 19.49
N TRP A 7 48.44 38.09 19.17
CA TRP A 7 47.50 38.58 18.16
C TRP A 7 46.96 39.97 18.52
N THR A 8 46.89 40.90 17.56
CA THR A 8 46.05 42.10 17.70
C THR A 8 45.24 42.34 16.43
N SER A 9 43.94 42.51 16.67
CA SER A 9 42.87 42.84 15.74
C SER A 9 42.95 44.29 15.26
N LYS A 10 42.51 44.54 14.01
CA LYS A 10 41.90 45.82 13.63
C LYS A 10 40.67 45.55 12.75
N SER A 11 39.52 45.80 13.35
CA SER A 11 38.21 46.04 12.75
C SER A 11 38.18 47.36 11.96
N VAL A 12 37.44 47.41 10.85
CA VAL A 12 36.60 48.53 10.37
C VAL A 12 35.58 47.95 9.35
N LEU A 13 34.33 47.65 9.76
CA LEU A 13 33.07 48.38 9.48
C LEU A 13 32.74 48.52 7.97
N ASN A 14 31.82 47.72 7.42
CA ASN A 14 30.33 47.82 7.45
C ASN A 14 29.76 48.51 6.21
N ARG A 15 28.88 47.78 5.48
CA ARG A 15 27.55 48.21 4.98
C ARG A 15 26.96 47.04 4.18
N CYS A 16 26.02 46.30 4.76
CA CYS A 16 24.59 46.63 4.78
C CYS A 16 23.97 46.62 3.37
N LEU A 17 23.41 45.47 2.98
CA LEU A 17 22.17 45.39 2.20
C LEU A 17 21.39 44.13 2.61
N GLN A 18 20.42 44.37 3.51
CA GLN A 18 19.08 43.78 3.51
C GLN A 18 18.91 42.28 3.80
N GLU A 19 19.04 41.93 5.09
CA GLU A 19 18.06 41.06 5.75
C GLU A 19 16.68 41.75 5.73
N VAL A 20 15.88 41.48 4.69
CA VAL A 20 14.50 41.96 4.62
C VAL A 20 13.59 40.80 4.98
N VAL A 21 12.77 41.05 6.02
CA VAL A 21 11.70 40.22 6.59
C VAL A 21 12.10 39.21 7.69
N ALA A 22 12.98 39.62 8.60
CA ALA A 22 12.82 39.23 10.00
C ALA A 22 11.88 40.24 10.66
N GLN A 23 10.55 40.01 10.60
CA GLN A 23 9.51 40.62 11.46
C GLN A 23 8.12 40.13 11.00
N ARG A 24 7.81 38.86 11.24
CA ARG A 24 6.44 38.50 11.59
C ARG A 24 6.40 38.40 13.10
N HIS A 25 6.06 39.52 13.75
CA HIS A 25 5.64 39.51 15.13
C HIS A 25 4.39 38.63 15.24
N PHE A 26 4.59 37.34 15.50
CA PHE A 26 3.52 36.53 16.05
C PHE A 26 3.35 37.02 17.48
N LEU A 27 2.25 37.72 17.75
CA LEU A 27 1.80 37.95 19.12
C LEU A 27 1.78 36.60 19.84
N PRO A 28 2.29 36.48 21.08
CA PRO A 28 2.07 35.28 21.86
C PRO A 28 0.57 35.20 22.14
N VAL A 29 -0.15 34.43 21.34
CA VAL A 29 -1.52 34.04 21.66
C VAL A 29 -1.42 33.23 22.94
N SER A 30 -1.93 33.77 24.03
CA SER A 30 -2.09 33.07 25.30
C SER A 30 -3.00 31.86 25.08
N SER A 31 -2.44 30.68 24.84
CA SER A 31 -3.20 29.45 24.68
C SER A 31 -3.33 28.72 26.02
N LEU A 32 -4.11 29.27 26.95
CA LEU A 32 -4.72 28.44 27.99
C LEU A 32 -5.94 27.73 27.39
N HIS A 33 -5.68 26.84 26.43
CA HIS A 33 -6.70 25.93 25.92
C HIS A 33 -6.35 24.53 26.41
N THR A 34 -6.96 24.13 27.52
CA THR A 34 -6.92 22.76 28.04
C THR A 34 -7.86 21.86 27.23
N THR A 35 -7.65 21.77 25.91
CA THR A 35 -8.32 20.71 25.14
C THR A 35 -7.70 19.38 25.50
N THR A 36 -8.54 18.47 25.98
CA THR A 36 -8.18 17.07 26.11
C THR A 36 -7.73 16.55 24.75
N THR A 37 -6.46 16.12 24.67
CA THR A 37 -5.89 15.61 23.42
C THR A 37 -6.59 14.31 23.06
N GLN A 38 -7.52 14.35 22.10
CA GLN A 38 -8.16 13.15 21.60
C GLN A 38 -7.19 12.38 20.70
N HIS A 39 -7.15 11.06 20.88
CA HIS A 39 -6.37 10.17 20.01
C HIS A 39 -7.13 9.99 18.69
N ASN A 40 -6.78 10.79 17.68
CA ASN A 40 -7.28 10.64 16.33
C ASN A 40 -6.14 10.27 15.38
N SER A 41 -6.48 9.59 14.28
CA SER A 41 -5.53 9.20 13.23
C SER A 41 -5.02 10.39 12.42
N ASN A 42 -5.73 11.51 12.42
CA ASN A 42 -5.38 12.70 11.64
C ASN A 42 -4.26 13.55 12.28
N LYS A 43 -3.95 13.33 13.56
CA LYS A 43 -2.96 14.10 14.33
C LYS A 43 -1.58 14.10 13.66
N THR A 44 -1.21 13.00 13.00
CA THR A 44 0.10 12.81 12.38
C THR A 44 0.01 12.44 10.89
N SER A 45 -1.14 12.66 10.25
CA SER A 45 -1.33 12.28 8.83
C SER A 45 -0.63 13.23 7.85
N ILE A 46 -0.50 14.52 8.20
CA ILE A 46 0.12 15.54 7.36
C ILE A 46 1.60 15.69 7.73
N VAL A 47 2.49 15.10 6.94
CA VAL A 47 3.94 15.12 7.19
C VAL A 47 4.77 15.32 5.92
N ARG A 48 6.02 15.75 6.10
CA ARG A 48 7.04 15.83 5.03
C ARG A 48 8.27 15.01 5.39
N SER A 49 9.08 14.64 4.39
CA SER A 49 10.38 14.01 4.65
C SER A 49 11.26 14.96 5.47
N SER A 50 11.83 14.47 6.56
CA SER A 50 12.73 15.23 7.44
C SER A 50 14.16 15.31 6.88
N ARG A 51 14.49 14.50 5.87
CA ARG A 51 15.82 14.46 5.26
C ARG A 51 16.07 15.72 4.43
N GLN A 52 17.31 16.23 4.43
CA GLN A 52 17.70 17.39 3.62
C GLN A 52 17.68 17.08 2.12
N LYS A 53 18.19 15.91 1.72
CA LYS A 53 18.16 15.39 0.35
C LYS A 53 17.30 14.14 0.30
N TYR A 54 16.27 14.14 -0.54
CA TYR A 54 15.39 12.99 -0.76
C TYR A 54 14.89 12.96 -2.20
N GLU A 55 14.61 11.76 -2.68
CA GLU A 55 14.02 11.54 -4.00
C GLU A 55 12.53 11.91 -3.99
N ARG A 56 12.01 12.26 -5.16
CA ARG A 56 10.56 12.50 -5.32
C ARG A 56 9.82 11.19 -5.11
N LEU A 57 8.85 11.21 -4.19
CA LEU A 57 7.94 10.11 -3.96
C LEU A 57 6.52 10.53 -4.33
N TYR A 58 5.75 9.59 -4.84
CA TYR A 58 4.37 9.78 -5.28
C TYR A 58 3.41 9.09 -4.32
N PRO A 59 2.28 9.73 -3.96
CA PRO A 59 1.25 9.09 -3.14
C PRO A 59 0.55 7.98 -3.92
N LEU A 60 0.32 6.84 -3.28
CA LEU A 60 -0.44 5.73 -3.85
C LEU A 60 -1.22 4.96 -2.78
N LEU A 61 -2.23 4.22 -3.25
CA LEU A 61 -3.07 3.35 -2.44
C LEU A 61 -2.50 1.93 -2.37
N LEU A 62 -1.98 1.54 -1.21
CA LEU A 62 -1.57 0.17 -0.94
C LEU A 62 -2.78 -0.65 -0.51
N VAL A 63 -3.12 -1.67 -1.28
CA VAL A 63 -4.21 -2.62 -0.98
C VAL A 63 -3.61 -3.88 -0.37
N GLN A 64 -4.01 -4.20 0.84
CA GLN A 64 -3.62 -5.41 1.56
C GLN A 64 -4.41 -6.63 1.05
N PRO A 65 -3.95 -7.86 1.31
CA PRO A 65 -4.70 -9.08 0.96
C PRO A 65 -6.12 -9.11 1.57
N ASP A 66 -6.31 -8.47 2.71
CA ASP A 66 -7.60 -8.35 3.41
C ASP A 66 -8.54 -7.30 2.78
N GLY A 67 -8.07 -6.60 1.74
CA GLY A 67 -8.79 -5.51 1.07
C GLY A 67 -8.70 -4.16 1.78
N SER A 68 -8.10 -4.09 2.97
CA SER A 68 -7.82 -2.82 3.66
C SER A 68 -6.83 -1.98 2.87
N THR A 69 -6.92 -0.65 3.01
CA THR A 69 -6.14 0.30 2.20
C THR A 69 -5.37 1.29 3.04
N ILE A 70 -4.15 1.60 2.60
CA ILE A 70 -3.26 2.56 3.26
C ILE A 70 -2.63 3.47 2.20
N ASN A 71 -2.62 4.78 2.48
CA ASN A 71 -1.94 5.75 1.62
C ASN A 71 -0.45 5.81 1.98
N ILE A 72 0.41 5.43 1.03
CA ILE A 72 1.87 5.46 1.18
C ILE A 72 2.52 6.30 0.08
N ARG A 73 3.79 6.67 0.28
CA ARG A 73 4.61 7.35 -0.74
C ARG A 73 5.62 6.38 -1.34
N TYR A 74 5.73 6.33 -2.67
CA TYR A 74 6.59 5.38 -3.40
C TYR A 74 7.38 6.03 -4.51
N LYS A 75 8.41 5.33 -5.00
CA LYS A 75 9.36 5.86 -5.97
C LYS A 75 8.73 6.09 -7.34
N GLU A 76 7.91 5.14 -7.77
CA GLU A 76 7.26 5.19 -9.08
C GLU A 76 5.87 5.84 -8.97
N PRO A 77 5.43 6.61 -9.98
CA PRO A 77 4.11 7.22 -10.01
C PRO A 77 3.01 6.20 -10.35
N LYS A 78 2.76 5.26 -9.44
CA LYS A 78 1.66 4.29 -9.51
C LYS A 78 0.47 4.80 -8.69
N ARG A 79 -0.75 4.48 -9.12
CA ARG A 79 -1.97 4.85 -8.37
C ARG A 79 -2.31 3.82 -7.28
N ILE A 80 -2.15 2.54 -7.59
CA ILE A 80 -2.58 1.42 -6.74
C ILE A 80 -1.49 0.35 -6.75
N LEU A 81 -1.18 -0.21 -5.59
CA LEU A 81 -0.33 -1.39 -5.44
C LEU A 81 -1.09 -2.44 -4.64
N MET A 82 -1.26 -3.63 -5.21
CA MET A 82 -1.96 -4.73 -4.55
C MET A 82 -0.95 -5.72 -3.98
N LEU A 83 -1.04 -5.99 -2.67
CA LEU A 83 -0.25 -7.03 -2.04
C LEU A 83 -0.82 -8.40 -2.35
N PRO A 84 0.02 -9.37 -2.75
CA PRO A 84 -0.42 -10.74 -2.94
C PRO A 84 -0.72 -11.38 -1.60
N VAL A 85 -1.60 -12.38 -1.62
CA VAL A 85 -1.81 -13.26 -0.46
C VAL A 85 -0.61 -14.20 -0.36
N ASP A 86 0.01 -14.26 0.82
CA ASP A 86 1.06 -15.24 1.10
C ASP A 86 0.46 -16.65 1.18
N ILE A 87 1.09 -17.62 0.54
CA ILE A 87 0.62 -19.02 0.50
C ILE A 87 1.09 -19.78 1.75
N SER A 88 2.17 -19.34 2.37
CA SER A 88 2.77 -20.00 3.53
C SER A 88 1.97 -19.80 4.81
N THR A 89 1.24 -18.69 4.91
CA THR A 89 0.43 -18.32 6.07
C THR A 89 -0.97 -18.94 6.07
N LEU A 90 -1.43 -19.44 4.93
CA LEU A 90 -2.78 -20.00 4.80
C LEU A 90 -2.87 -21.41 5.40
N SER A 91 -4.06 -21.74 5.90
CA SER A 91 -4.38 -23.12 6.26
C SER A 91 -4.31 -24.04 5.03
N GLU A 92 -4.00 -25.32 5.25
CA GLU A 92 -3.90 -26.28 4.16
C GLU A 92 -5.20 -26.42 3.36
N GLU A 93 -6.33 -26.28 4.04
CA GLU A 93 -7.66 -26.36 3.44
C GLU A 93 -7.92 -25.19 2.49
N GLU A 94 -7.71 -23.96 2.95
CA GLU A 94 -7.85 -22.75 2.14
C GLU A 94 -6.88 -22.75 0.96
N ARG A 95 -5.65 -23.22 1.20
CA ARG A 95 -4.66 -23.40 0.14
C ARG A 95 -5.14 -24.38 -0.92
N LYS A 96 -5.65 -25.55 -0.53
CA LYS A 96 -6.24 -26.54 -1.45
C LYS A 96 -7.43 -25.97 -2.21
N ILE A 97 -8.28 -25.17 -1.57
CA ILE A 97 -9.42 -24.50 -2.22
C ILE A 97 -8.94 -23.48 -3.26
N LYS A 98 -7.98 -22.63 -2.91
CA LYS A 98 -7.41 -21.64 -3.86
C LYS A 98 -6.70 -22.31 -5.03
N MET A 99 -5.97 -23.39 -4.79
CA MET A 99 -5.34 -24.18 -5.86
C MET A 99 -6.37 -24.81 -6.80
N ARG A 100 -7.47 -25.36 -6.26
CA ARG A 100 -8.60 -25.87 -7.06
C ARG A 100 -9.27 -24.77 -7.88
N LYS A 101 -9.46 -23.57 -7.31
CA LYS A 101 -10.01 -22.40 -8.01
C LYS A 101 -9.09 -21.89 -9.12
N ARG A 102 -7.77 -21.94 -8.92
CA ARG A 102 -6.77 -21.51 -9.91
C ARG A 102 -6.74 -22.45 -11.12
N ASP A 103 -6.74 -23.76 -10.88
CA ASP A 103 -6.68 -24.80 -11.91
C ASP A 103 -7.96 -25.66 -11.91
N PRO A 104 -9.12 -25.12 -12.34
CA PRO A 104 -10.39 -25.86 -12.30
C PRO A 104 -10.36 -27.11 -13.18
N ARG A 105 -9.54 -27.12 -14.23
CA ARG A 105 -9.38 -28.24 -15.17
C ARG A 105 -8.80 -29.51 -14.54
N LYS A 106 -8.04 -29.40 -13.44
CA LYS A 106 -7.49 -30.56 -12.72
C LYS A 106 -8.52 -31.19 -11.78
N GLY A 107 -9.51 -30.41 -11.34
CA GLY A 107 -10.59 -30.85 -10.44
C GLY A 107 -11.86 -31.26 -11.18
N ALA A 108 -12.06 -30.80 -12.42
CA ALA A 108 -12.98 -31.41 -13.34
C ALA A 108 -12.41 -32.78 -13.71
N VAL A 109 -12.69 -33.78 -12.85
CA VAL A 109 -12.97 -35.13 -13.34
C VAL A 109 -13.84 -34.88 -14.54
N LYS A 110 -13.34 -35.15 -15.75
CA LYS A 110 -14.16 -35.16 -16.97
C LYS A 110 -15.46 -35.75 -16.47
N GLN A 111 -16.57 -35.00 -16.50
CA GLN A 111 -17.86 -35.64 -16.45
C GLN A 111 -17.67 -36.69 -17.54
N ARG A 112 -17.45 -37.94 -17.10
CA ARG A 112 -17.68 -39.07 -17.96
C ARG A 112 -19.08 -38.69 -18.37
N THR A 113 -19.25 -38.28 -19.62
CA THR A 113 -20.49 -38.51 -20.31
C THR A 113 -20.86 -39.87 -19.78
N VAL A 114 -21.82 -39.88 -18.86
CA VAL A 114 -22.44 -41.13 -18.48
C VAL A 114 -23.12 -41.39 -19.80
N GLU A 115 -22.38 -42.04 -20.69
CA GLU A 115 -22.89 -42.75 -21.81
C GLU A 115 -23.77 -43.72 -21.08
N PHE A 116 -25.03 -43.29 -20.89
CA PHE A 116 -26.11 -44.19 -20.63
C PHE A 116 -26.02 -45.08 -21.86
N GLU A 117 -25.35 -46.22 -21.71
CA GLU A 117 -25.37 -47.28 -22.69
C GLU A 117 -26.84 -47.63 -22.79
N ASP A 118 -27.49 -47.10 -23.83
CA ASP A 118 -28.89 -47.33 -24.09
C ASP A 118 -28.98 -48.78 -24.56
N ASP A 119 -29.36 -49.68 -23.66
CA ASP A 119 -29.64 -51.09 -23.93
C ASP A 119 -30.90 -51.27 -24.82
N PHE A 120 -31.19 -50.31 -25.68
CA PHE A 120 -32.35 -50.31 -26.57
C PHE A 120 -32.23 -51.43 -27.61
N LYS A 121 -33.12 -52.42 -27.50
CA LYS A 121 -33.28 -53.49 -28.49
C LYS A 121 -34.55 -53.27 -29.30
N ALA A 122 -34.40 -53.00 -30.59
CA ALA A 122 -35.53 -52.81 -31.51
C ALA A 122 -36.46 -54.03 -31.57
N ASP A 123 -35.93 -55.24 -31.35
CA ASP A 123 -36.66 -56.50 -31.38
C ASP A 123 -37.76 -56.59 -30.30
N ASP A 124 -37.55 -55.99 -29.12
CA ASP A 124 -38.51 -56.00 -28.02
C ASP A 124 -39.79 -55.23 -28.35
N TYR A 125 -39.68 -54.27 -29.28
CA TYR A 125 -40.76 -53.41 -29.73
C TYR A 125 -41.41 -53.86 -31.04
N SER A 126 -40.93 -54.94 -31.65
CA SER A 126 -41.50 -55.51 -32.88
C SER A 126 -42.99 -55.86 -32.78
N LYS A 127 -43.45 -56.14 -31.55
CA LYS A 127 -44.85 -56.44 -31.19
C LYS A 127 -45.82 -55.29 -31.48
N PHE A 128 -45.31 -54.05 -31.58
CA PHE A 128 -46.12 -52.85 -31.80
C PHE A 128 -46.12 -52.38 -33.26
N TRP A 129 -45.44 -53.08 -34.17
CA TRP A 129 -45.29 -52.66 -35.57
C TRP A 129 -46.51 -52.94 -36.44
N LYS A 130 -47.40 -53.84 -35.99
CA LYS A 130 -48.68 -54.11 -36.63
C LYS A 130 -49.78 -53.68 -35.66
N LYS A 131 -50.65 -52.81 -36.12
CA LYS A 131 -51.75 -52.21 -35.36
C LYS A 131 -52.98 -53.12 -35.38
#